data_AF-A0A935ARC5-F1
#
_entry.id   AF-A0A935ARC5-F1
#
_cell.length_a   1.000
_cell.length_b   1.000
_cell.length_c   1.000
_cell.angle_alpha   90.00
_cell.angle_beta   90.00
_cell.angle_gamma   90.00
#
_symmetry.space_group_name_H-M   'P 1'
#
loop_
_entity.id
_entity.type
_entity.pdbx_description
1 polymer ?
#
loop_
_entity_poly.entity_id
_entity_poly.type
_entity_poly.pdbx_seq_one_letter_code
_entity_poly.pdbx_strand_id
1 'polypeptide(L)'
;MAPRRRCFCNVYLDRFDTELARHGAVIRYADDIALPCSGAIRAWEVMEMATDSARTLGLELGDDKASVTTFDEGFAFLGEDFTAIYPPEEPLARVREPDRRVLYVQAEGSLVRISKGQVVVSKHDNDLLSLPSSHVGAVVCIGSANVSD
;
A
#
# COMPACT_ATOMS: atom_id res chain seq x y z
N MET A 1 -20.43 -6.21 -3.25
CA MET A 1 -19.52 -7.37 -3.33
C MET A 1 -18.41 -7.08 -4.33
N ALA A 2 -17.29 -6.48 -3.90
CA ALA A 2 -16.04 -6.42 -4.66
C ALA A 2 -14.76 -6.18 -3.80
N PRO A 3 -14.54 -6.76 -2.60
CA PRO A 3 -13.28 -6.53 -1.87
C PRO A 3 -12.14 -7.44 -2.38
N ARG A 4 -12.47 -8.62 -2.92
CA ARG A 4 -11.48 -9.68 -3.21
C ARG A 4 -10.59 -9.41 -4.42
N ARG A 5 -11.03 -8.63 -5.41
CA ARG A 5 -10.25 -8.41 -6.65
C ARG A 5 -9.00 -7.55 -6.41
N ARG A 6 -9.07 -6.57 -5.50
CA ARG A 6 -7.95 -5.67 -5.22
C ARG A 6 -6.75 -6.34 -4.55
N CYS A 7 -6.96 -7.35 -3.69
CA CYS A 7 -5.85 -8.06 -3.06
C CYS A 7 -5.03 -8.88 -4.07
N PHE A 8 -5.67 -9.50 -5.06
CA PHE A 8 -4.95 -10.29 -6.07
C PHE A 8 -4.07 -9.43 -6.98
N CYS A 9 -4.54 -8.23 -7.37
CA CYS A 9 -3.72 -7.30 -8.15
C CYS A 9 -2.46 -6.86 -7.38
N ASN A 10 -2.58 -6.58 -6.08
CA ASN A 10 -1.42 -6.17 -5.27
C ASN A 10 -0.36 -7.28 -5.16
N VAL A 11 -0.77 -8.54 -5.01
CA VAL A 11 0.16 -9.68 -4.98
C VAL A 11 0.79 -9.93 -6.36
N TYR A 12 0.02 -9.72 -7.43
CA TYR A 12 0.50 -9.90 -8.79
C TYR A 12 1.55 -8.86 -9.19
N LEU A 13 1.37 -7.61 -8.74
CA LEU A 13 2.29 -6.49 -9.00
C LEU A 13 3.52 -6.47 -8.07
N ASP A 14 3.59 -7.35 -7.06
CA ASP A 14 4.73 -7.39 -6.12
C ASP A 14 6.07 -7.64 -6.83
N ARG A 15 6.08 -8.51 -7.85
CA ARG A 15 7.28 -8.75 -8.68
C ARG A 15 7.64 -7.53 -9.53
N PHE A 16 6.64 -6.82 -10.02
CA PHE A 16 6.83 -5.58 -10.78
C PHE A 16 7.49 -4.51 -9.90
N ASP A 17 6.92 -4.28 -8.71
CA ASP A 17 7.44 -3.32 -7.73
C ASP A 17 8.87 -3.66 -7.31
N THR A 18 9.15 -4.94 -7.06
CA THR A 18 10.48 -5.41 -6.65
C THR A 18 11.54 -5.14 -7.70
N GLU A 19 11.23 -5.37 -8.98
CA GLU A 19 12.16 -5.07 -10.07
C GLU A 19 12.38 -3.57 -10.22
N LEU A 20 11.31 -2.77 -10.21
CA LEU A 20 11.41 -1.30 -10.30
C LEU A 20 12.17 -0.67 -9.13
N ALA A 21 11.97 -1.17 -7.91
CA ALA A 21 12.61 -0.67 -6.70
C ALA A 21 14.14 -0.81 -6.71
N ARG A 22 14.70 -1.66 -7.59
CA ARG A 22 16.16 -1.74 -7.78
C ARG A 22 16.76 -0.51 -8.44
N HIS A 23 15.93 0.32 -9.08
CA HIS A 23 16.38 1.43 -9.91
C HIS A 23 15.99 2.81 -9.38
N GLY A 24 15.10 2.85 -8.39
CA GLY A 24 14.64 4.08 -7.75
C GLY A 24 13.50 3.82 -6.78
N ALA A 25 12.94 4.90 -6.24
CA ALA A 25 11.72 4.80 -5.43
C ALA A 25 10.51 4.49 -6.32
N VAL A 26 9.58 3.72 -5.79
CA VAL A 26 8.32 3.35 -6.45
C VAL A 26 7.17 3.81 -5.58
N ILE A 27 6.27 4.62 -6.14
CA ILE A 27 5.04 5.05 -5.49
C ILE A 27 3.90 4.38 -6.24
N ARG A 28 3.14 3.51 -5.58
CA ARG A 28 2.03 2.78 -6.21
C ARG A 28 0.77 2.85 -5.38
N TYR A 29 -0.35 3.05 -6.06
CA TYR A 29 -1.69 2.94 -5.49
C TYR A 29 -2.57 2.13 -6.45
N ALA A 30 -2.87 0.89 -6.07
CA ALA A 30 -3.50 -0.09 -6.97
C ALA A 30 -2.70 -0.25 -8.27
N ASP A 31 -3.26 0.22 -9.39
CA ASP A 31 -2.69 0.22 -10.75
C ASP A 31 -1.99 1.53 -11.13
N ASP A 32 -2.20 2.61 -10.37
CA ASP A 32 -1.51 3.89 -10.60
C ASP A 32 -0.10 3.87 -10.00
N ILE A 33 0.91 4.16 -10.82
CA ILE A 33 2.33 4.08 -10.46
C ILE A 33 3.04 5.38 -10.85
N ALA A 34 3.84 5.91 -9.94
CA ALA A 34 4.75 7.04 -10.17
C ALA A 34 6.19 6.66 -9.79
N LEU A 35 7.12 6.97 -10.70
CA LEU A 35 8.54 6.61 -10.61
C LEU A 35 9.40 7.88 -10.59
N PRO A 36 9.71 8.46 -9.41
CA PRO A 36 10.53 9.65 -9.32
C PRO A 36 11.97 9.38 -9.79
N CYS A 37 12.45 10.23 -10.69
CA CYS A 37 13.78 10.13 -11.31
C CYS A 37 14.52 11.47 -11.26
N SER A 38 15.85 11.44 -11.11
CA SER A 38 16.70 12.63 -11.20
C SER A 38 17.13 12.89 -12.64
N GLY A 39 16.30 13.64 -13.38
CA GLY A 39 16.58 14.11 -14.74
C GLY A 39 15.95 13.27 -15.86
N ALA A 40 15.83 13.89 -17.04
CA ALA A 40 15.06 13.35 -18.16
C ALA A 40 15.64 12.04 -18.73
N ILE A 41 16.97 11.93 -18.85
CA ILE A 41 17.61 10.71 -19.40
C ILE A 41 17.26 9.51 -18.53
N ARG A 42 17.43 9.64 -17.21
CA ARG A 42 17.09 8.60 -16.22
C ARG A 42 15.61 8.25 -16.27
N ALA A 43 14.73 9.25 -16.46
CA ALA A 43 13.30 9.02 -16.51
C ALA A 43 12.89 8.18 -17.73
N TRP A 44 13.49 8.41 -18.90
CA TRP A 44 13.27 7.59 -20.09
C TRP A 44 13.81 6.17 -19.94
N GLU A 45 15.01 6.00 -19.37
CA GLU A 45 15.55 4.67 -19.06
C GLU A 45 14.62 3.88 -18.14
N VAL A 46 14.11 4.52 -17.09
CA VAL A 46 13.17 3.91 -16.14
C VAL A 46 11.82 3.59 -16.80
N MET A 47 11.33 4.45 -17.70
CA MET A 47 10.10 4.20 -18.46
C MET A 47 10.23 2.97 -19.36
N GLU A 48 11.34 2.85 -20.09
CA GLU A 48 11.61 1.69 -20.96
C GLU A 48 11.67 0.39 -20.14
N MET A 49 12.43 0.41 -19.05
CA MET A 49 12.51 -0.73 -18.14
C MET A 49 11.17 -1.09 -17.49
N ALA A 50 10.36 -0.11 -17.10
CA ALA A 50 9.03 -0.34 -16.57
C ALA A 50 8.13 -1.00 -17.61
N THR A 51 8.24 -0.57 -18.86
CA THR A 51 7.51 -1.17 -19.99
C THR A 51 7.90 -2.64 -20.16
N ASP A 52 9.20 -2.95 -20.16
CA ASP A 52 9.69 -4.33 -20.31
C ASP A 52 9.34 -5.22 -19.11
N SER A 53 9.40 -4.67 -17.91
CA SER A 53 8.99 -5.36 -16.68
C SER A 53 7.49 -5.69 -16.70
N ALA A 54 6.66 -4.77 -17.22
CA ALA A 54 5.22 -4.98 -17.35
C ALA A 54 4.92 -6.08 -18.39
N ARG A 55 5.60 -6.04 -19.54
CA ARG A 55 5.48 -7.05 -20.60
C ARG A 55 5.85 -8.45 -20.12
N THR A 56 6.88 -8.56 -19.27
CA THR A 56 7.29 -9.84 -18.67
C THR A 56 6.17 -10.45 -17.81
N LEU A 57 5.29 -9.62 -17.26
CA LEU A 57 4.11 -10.05 -16.52
C LEU A 57 2.88 -10.21 -17.44
N GLY A 58 2.97 -9.91 -18.75
CA GLY A 58 1.81 -9.90 -19.65
C GLY A 58 0.90 -8.69 -19.44
N LEU A 59 1.45 -7.61 -18.88
CA LEU A 59 0.79 -6.32 -18.72
C LEU A 59 1.32 -5.33 -19.77
N GLU A 60 0.50 -4.34 -20.08
CA GLU A 60 0.86 -3.20 -20.91
C GLU A 60 0.68 -1.93 -20.08
N LEU A 61 1.64 -1.01 -20.16
CA LEU A 61 1.44 0.33 -19.62
C LEU A 61 0.40 1.02 -20.49
N GLY A 62 -0.51 1.80 -19.90
CA GLY A 62 -1.53 2.49 -20.68
C GLY A 62 -0.85 3.50 -21.62
N ASP A 63 -0.84 3.22 -22.92
CA ASP A 63 -0.13 4.01 -23.95
C ASP A 63 -0.51 5.50 -23.94
N ASP A 64 -1.73 5.85 -23.48
CA ASP A 64 -2.21 7.23 -23.35
C ASP A 64 -1.93 7.90 -21.99
N LYS A 65 -1.47 7.13 -20.99
CA LYS A 65 -1.31 7.59 -19.60
C LYS A 65 0.12 7.49 -19.06
N ALA A 66 0.92 6.59 -19.61
CA ALA A 66 2.33 6.47 -19.24
C ALA A 66 3.14 7.59 -19.92
N SER A 67 3.55 8.59 -19.14
CA SER A 67 4.29 9.74 -19.65
C SER A 67 5.46 10.09 -18.73
N VAL A 68 6.53 10.62 -19.32
CA VAL A 68 7.62 11.27 -18.58
C VAL A 68 7.27 12.74 -18.48
N THR A 69 7.25 13.27 -17.26
CA THR A 69 6.91 14.67 -17.00
C THR A 69 7.76 15.22 -15.85
N THR A 70 7.63 16.53 -15.62
CA THR A 70 8.34 17.26 -14.57
C THR A 70 7.35 17.99 -13.67
N PHE A 71 7.80 18.43 -12.49
CA PHE A 71 6.98 19.28 -11.64
C PHE A 71 6.65 20.63 -12.32
N ASP A 72 7.51 21.14 -13.20
CA ASP A 72 7.26 22.40 -13.92
C ASP A 72 6.11 22.29 -14.93
N GLU A 73 6.04 21.16 -15.65
CA GLU A 73 4.92 20.85 -16.56
C GLU A 73 3.64 20.52 -15.80
N GLY A 74 3.81 19.93 -14.62
CA GLY A 74 2.73 19.51 -13.73
C GLY A 74 2.09 18.20 -14.17
N PHE A 75 1.61 17.43 -13.19
CA PHE A 75 0.95 16.15 -13.44
C PHE A 75 -0.08 15.82 -12.36
N ALA A 76 -1.12 15.09 -12.73
CA ALA A 76 -2.13 14.60 -11.80
C ALA A 76 -1.76 13.18 -11.33
N PHE A 77 -1.80 12.95 -10.02
CA PHE A 77 -1.67 11.61 -9.44
C PHE A 77 -2.69 11.42 -8.32
N LEU A 78 -3.54 10.40 -8.43
CA LEU A 78 -4.64 10.11 -7.49
C LEU A 78 -5.66 11.24 -7.33
N GLY A 79 -5.86 12.04 -8.37
CA GLY A 79 -6.78 13.18 -8.36
C GLY A 79 -6.22 14.45 -7.73
N GLU A 80 -4.93 14.45 -7.35
CA GLU A 80 -4.20 15.62 -6.88
C GLU A 80 -3.24 16.11 -7.96
N ASP A 81 -3.21 17.43 -8.19
CA ASP A 81 -2.31 18.08 -9.15
C ASP A 81 -0.98 18.45 -8.47
N PHE A 82 0.11 17.92 -9.01
CA PHE A 82 1.48 18.23 -8.60
C PHE A 82 2.07 19.22 -9.58
N THR A 83 2.52 20.39 -9.11
CA THR A 83 3.24 21.38 -9.92
C THR A 83 4.49 21.87 -9.18
N ALA A 84 5.31 22.73 -9.81
CA ALA A 84 6.51 23.32 -9.21
C ALA A 84 6.20 24.15 -7.95
N ILE A 85 4.96 24.63 -7.83
CA ILE A 85 4.43 25.27 -6.64
C ILE A 85 3.43 24.28 -6.05
N TYR A 86 3.85 23.57 -5.01
CA TYR A 86 2.88 22.81 -4.22
C TYR A 86 1.81 23.81 -3.74
N PRO A 87 0.51 23.53 -3.94
CA PRO A 87 -0.52 24.42 -3.40
C PRO A 87 -0.23 24.65 -1.91
N PRO A 88 -0.50 25.86 -1.38
CA PRO A 88 -0.36 26.09 0.06
C PRO A 88 -1.08 24.95 0.77
N GLU A 89 -0.54 24.48 1.89
CA GLU A 89 -1.13 23.41 2.71
C GLU A 89 -2.56 23.82 3.16
N GLU A 90 -3.54 23.81 2.27
CA GLU A 90 -4.84 23.36 2.66
C GLU A 90 -4.57 21.94 3.15
N PRO A 91 -4.90 21.63 4.40
CA PRO A 91 -4.68 20.30 4.90
C PRO A 91 -5.46 19.41 3.94
N LEU A 92 -4.73 18.76 3.02
CA LEU A 92 -5.11 17.50 2.42
C LEU A 92 -5.85 16.83 3.56
N ALA A 93 -7.11 16.48 3.35
CA ALA A 93 -7.87 15.73 4.33
C ALA A 93 -7.10 14.43 4.50
N ARG A 94 -6.01 14.47 5.28
CA ARG A 94 -5.11 13.40 5.61
C ARG A 94 -6.10 12.37 6.03
N VAL A 95 -6.19 11.28 5.26
CA VAL A 95 -7.06 10.15 5.57
C VAL A 95 -6.92 9.99 7.06
N ARG A 96 -7.93 10.44 7.81
CA ARG A 96 -7.76 10.71 9.24
C ARG A 96 -7.51 9.34 9.78
N GLU A 97 -6.26 9.03 10.12
CA GLU A 97 -5.91 7.69 10.52
C GLU A 97 -6.89 7.37 11.63
N PRO A 98 -7.73 6.34 11.46
CA PRO A 98 -8.84 6.17 12.37
C PRO A 98 -8.23 5.94 13.75
N ASP A 99 -8.69 6.71 14.74
CA ASP A 99 -8.19 6.67 16.12
C ASP A 99 -8.22 5.23 16.67
N ARG A 100 -9.08 4.38 16.09
CA ARG A 100 -9.23 2.95 16.39
C ARG A 100 -9.32 2.14 15.09
N ARG A 101 -8.46 1.13 14.94
CA ARG A 101 -8.38 0.25 13.77
C ARG A 101 -9.05 -1.10 14.04
N VAL A 102 -9.43 -1.82 12.99
CA VAL A 102 -9.96 -3.20 13.11
C VAL A 102 -8.79 -4.18 13.07
N LEU A 103 -8.66 -5.02 14.09
CA LEU A 103 -7.67 -6.11 14.13
C LEU A 103 -8.26 -7.36 13.48
N TYR A 104 -7.71 -7.77 12.34
CA TYR A 104 -8.07 -9.04 11.70
C TYR A 104 -7.14 -10.15 12.17
N VAL A 105 -7.71 -11.22 12.72
CA VAL A 105 -6.97 -12.39 13.21
C VAL A 105 -7.33 -13.60 12.37
N GLN A 106 -6.36 -14.04 11.55
CA GLN A 106 -6.47 -15.21 10.67
C GLN A 106 -5.45 -16.30 11.03
N ALA A 107 -5.12 -16.43 12.31
CA ALA A 107 -4.23 -17.46 12.81
C ALA A 107 -5.06 -18.60 13.42
N GLU A 108 -5.08 -19.77 12.76
CA GLU A 108 -5.80 -20.95 13.26
C GLU A 108 -5.23 -21.38 14.62
N GLY A 109 -6.13 -21.64 15.59
CA GLY A 109 -5.77 -21.97 16.97
C GLY A 109 -5.21 -20.80 17.78
N SER A 110 -5.39 -19.56 17.33
CA SER A 110 -4.95 -18.39 18.09
C SER A 110 -5.92 -18.01 19.22
N LEU A 111 -5.37 -17.44 20.27
CA LEU A 111 -6.11 -16.84 21.38
C LEU A 111 -5.90 -15.33 21.33
N VAL A 112 -7.00 -14.59 21.25
CA VAL A 112 -7.00 -13.14 21.42
C VAL A 112 -7.46 -12.83 22.82
N ARG A 113 -6.63 -12.10 23.58
CA ARG A 113 -6.92 -11.71 24.96
C ARG A 113 -6.63 -10.25 25.21
N ILE A 114 -7.36 -9.62 26.12
CA ILE A 114 -7.02 -8.30 26.63
C ILE A 114 -6.28 -8.47 27.96
N SER A 115 -5.05 -7.97 28.04
CA SER A 115 -4.25 -8.05 29.26
C SER A 115 -3.49 -6.74 29.45
N LYS A 116 -3.67 -6.11 30.62
CA LYS A 116 -3.00 -4.84 30.99
C LYS A 116 -3.16 -3.73 29.94
N GLY A 117 -4.36 -3.61 29.35
CA GLY A 117 -4.64 -2.61 28.32
C GLY A 117 -4.00 -2.91 26.96
N GLN A 118 -3.53 -4.14 26.74
CA GLN A 118 -3.03 -4.62 25.46
C GLN A 118 -3.94 -5.71 24.92
N VAL A 119 -4.27 -5.65 23.64
CA VAL A 119 -4.81 -6.77 22.86
C VAL A 119 -3.62 -7.63 22.46
N VAL A 120 -3.58 -8.85 22.99
CA VAL A 120 -2.54 -9.85 22.75
C VAL A 120 -3.12 -10.97 21.92
N VAL A 121 -2.48 -11.30 20.81
CA VAL A 121 -2.79 -12.49 20.00
C VAL A 121 -1.68 -13.49 20.24
N SER A 122 -2.01 -14.66 20.80
CA SER A 122 -1.05 -15.72 21.06
C SER A 122 -1.40 -17.01 20.31
N LYS A 123 -0.40 -17.85 20.06
CA LYS A 123 -0.54 -19.19 19.51
C LYS A 123 0.55 -20.09 20.09
N HIS A 124 0.15 -21.23 20.67
CA HIS A 124 1.08 -22.17 21.34
C HIS A 124 2.04 -21.47 22.31
N ASP A 125 1.50 -20.63 23.21
CA ASP A 125 2.24 -19.81 24.19
C ASP A 125 3.24 -18.78 23.62
N ASN A 126 3.22 -18.55 22.31
CA ASN A 126 3.97 -17.47 21.68
C ASN A 126 3.04 -16.30 21.36
N ASP A 127 3.37 -15.11 21.86
CA ASP A 127 2.69 -13.87 21.51
C ASP A 127 3.05 -13.50 20.06
N LEU A 128 2.08 -13.61 19.15
CA LEU A 128 2.21 -13.23 17.75
C LEU A 128 2.12 -11.71 17.57
N LEU A 129 1.32 -11.06 18.41
CA LEU A 129 1.07 -9.61 18.36
C LEU A 129 0.65 -9.10 19.73
N SER A 130 1.10 -7.90 20.08
CA SER A 130 0.62 -7.14 21.25
C SER A 130 0.46 -5.68 20.85
N LEU A 131 -0.74 -5.13 21.04
CA LEU A 131 -1.08 -3.75 20.69
C LEU A 131 -1.92 -3.09 21.79
N PRO A 132 -1.81 -1.77 22.02
CA PRO A 132 -2.69 -1.07 22.94
C PRO A 132 -4.16 -1.24 22.56
N SER A 133 -5.03 -1.55 23.54
CA SER A 133 -6.47 -1.68 23.31
C SER A 133 -7.11 -0.36 22.85
N SER A 134 -6.49 0.77 23.15
CA SER A 134 -6.87 2.09 22.64
C SER A 134 -6.80 2.19 21.11
N HIS A 135 -5.92 1.43 20.45
CA HIS A 135 -5.77 1.43 19.00
C HIS A 135 -6.72 0.46 18.30
N VAL A 136 -7.46 -0.37 19.05
CA VAL A 136 -8.34 -1.41 18.51
C VAL A 136 -9.81 -1.03 18.70
N GLY A 137 -10.52 -0.88 17.60
CA GLY A 137 -11.96 -0.57 17.55
C GLY A 137 -12.83 -1.81 17.50
N ALA A 138 -12.35 -2.85 16.82
CA ALA A 138 -13.00 -4.16 16.73
C ALA A 138 -11.94 -5.24 16.47
N VAL A 139 -12.24 -6.47 16.91
CA VAL A 139 -11.46 -7.66 16.57
C VAL A 139 -12.33 -8.55 15.68
N VAL A 140 -11.81 -8.90 14.51
CA VAL A 140 -12.47 -9.81 13.56
C VAL A 140 -11.64 -11.08 13.45
N CYS A 141 -12.17 -12.16 14.03
CA CYS A 141 -11.58 -13.49 13.96
C CYS A 141 -12.13 -14.24 12.74
N ILE A 142 -11.24 -14.81 11.92
CA ILE A 142 -11.61 -15.63 10.77
C ILE A 142 -10.94 -16.99 10.93
N GLY A 143 -11.75 -18.03 11.15
CA GLY A 143 -11.29 -19.40 11.46
C GLY A 143 -11.46 -19.75 12.95
N SER A 144 -10.79 -20.81 13.41
CA SER A 144 -10.78 -21.22 14.82
C SER A 144 -9.87 -20.31 15.64
N ALA A 145 -10.37 -19.15 16.04
CA ALA A 145 -9.72 -18.29 17.02
C ALA A 145 -10.62 -18.15 18.25
N ASN A 146 -10.00 -18.20 19.43
CA ASN A 146 -10.68 -18.00 20.70
C ASN A 146 -10.51 -16.55 21.13
N VAL A 147 -11.57 -15.94 21.65
CA VAL A 147 -11.53 -14.59 22.23
C VAL A 147 -11.86 -14.70 23.71
N SER A 148 -11.01 -14.13 24.56
CA SER A 148 -11.21 -14.06 26.00
C SER A 148 -11.01 -12.63 26.50
N ASP A 149 -11.92 -12.14 27.33
CA ASP A 149 -11.84 -10.82 27.96
C ASP A 149 -10.97 -10.82 29.22
#